data_AF-A0A373JBT1-F1
#
_entry.id   AF-A0A373JBT1-F1
#
_cell.length_a   1.000
_cell.length_b   1.000
_cell.length_c   1.000
_cell.angle_alpha   90.00
_cell.angle_beta   90.00
_cell.angle_gamma   90.00
#
_symmetry.space_group_name_H-M   'P 1'
#
loop_
_entity.id
_entity.type
_entity.pdbx_description
1 polymer ?
#
loop_
_entity_poly.entity_id
_entity_poly.type
_entity_poly.pdbx_seq_one_letter_code
_entity_poly.pdbx_strand_id
1 'polypeptide(L)'
;MINKIQKALRILWKYLCIFWFCGLTYALMEILVRGRSAYEMVILAGICGVICLAPFNNFTSYNTDFLFQSISCGTICTFLEWICGVFFNKNHQIWDYSTLPLSTPDGQINFFFWILWCVLASLAIPILDYIEYHCFDYKPETPPYYKIFGKVVFRMKPRKKE
;
A
#
# COMPACT_ATOMS: atom_id res chain seq x y z
N MET A 1 -27.10 -16.30 -11.55
CA MET A 1 -26.36 -15.29 -12.33
C MET A 1 -26.22 -13.98 -11.55
N ILE A 2 -27.31 -13.43 -11.03
CA ILE A 2 -27.37 -12.22 -10.20
C ILE A 2 -26.36 -12.23 -9.03
N ASN A 3 -26.27 -13.33 -8.26
CA ASN A 3 -25.33 -13.42 -7.12
C ASN A 3 -23.85 -13.35 -7.52
N LYS A 4 -23.48 -13.82 -8.73
CA LYS A 4 -22.10 -13.71 -9.23
C LYS A 4 -21.76 -12.27 -9.59
N ILE A 5 -22.69 -11.56 -10.22
CA ILE A 5 -22.55 -10.15 -10.58
C ILE A 5 -22.43 -9.29 -9.31
N GLN A 6 -23.30 -9.50 -8.32
CA GLN A 6 -23.24 -8.79 -7.04
C GLN A 6 -21.90 -8.99 -6.32
N LYS A 7 -21.37 -10.22 -6.31
CA LYS A 7 -20.05 -10.50 -5.74
C LYS A 7 -18.92 -9.79 -6.50
N ALA A 8 -18.96 -9.79 -7.83
CA ALA A 8 -17.98 -9.10 -8.65
C ALA A 8 -18.00 -7.59 -8.42
N LEU A 9 -19.20 -6.98 -8.37
CA LEU A 9 -19.38 -5.56 -8.07
C LEU A 9 -18.83 -5.19 -6.68
N ARG A 10 -19.06 -6.05 -5.67
CA ARG A 10 -18.51 -5.85 -4.33
C ARG A 10 -16.98 -5.86 -4.31
N ILE A 11 -16.37 -6.78 -5.05
CA ILE A 11 -14.90 -6.87 -5.17
C ILE A 11 -14.35 -5.64 -5.89
N LEU A 12 -14.99 -5.23 -6.99
CA LEU A 12 -14.60 -4.03 -7.72
C LEU A 12 -14.69 -2.79 -6.83
N TRP A 13 -15.81 -2.64 -6.10
CA TRP A 13 -16.01 -1.53 -5.17
C TRP A 13 -14.95 -1.50 -4.06
N LYS A 14 -14.61 -2.66 -3.49
CA LYS A 14 -13.53 -2.79 -2.52
C LYS A 14 -12.21 -2.21 -3.05
N TYR A 15 -11.78 -2.65 -4.22
CA TYR A 15 -10.51 -2.19 -4.78
C TYR A 15 -10.55 -0.73 -5.23
N LEU A 16 -11.69 -0.22 -5.69
CA LEU A 16 -11.86 1.22 -5.97
C LEU A 16 -11.72 2.05 -4.69
N CYS A 17 -12.33 1.63 -3.58
CA CYS A 17 -12.18 2.31 -2.30
C CYS A 17 -10.73 2.27 -1.80
N ILE A 18 -10.05 1.12 -1.89
CA ILE A 18 -8.63 0.99 -1.52
C ILE A 18 -7.74 1.90 -2.38
N PHE A 19 -7.97 1.90 -3.69
CA PHE A 19 -7.25 2.74 -4.64
C PHE A 19 -7.32 4.22 -4.25
N TRP A 20 -8.54 4.74 -4.09
CA TRP A 20 -8.74 6.15 -3.75
C TRP A 20 -8.28 6.48 -2.34
N PHE A 21 -8.49 5.58 -1.38
CA PHE A 21 -8.00 5.77 -0.02
C PHE A 21 -6.48 5.93 0.01
N CYS A 22 -5.73 5.06 -0.67
CA CYS A 22 -4.27 5.15 -0.72
C CYS A 22 -3.80 6.38 -1.49
N GLY A 23 -4.39 6.64 -2.67
CA GLY A 23 -4.04 7.79 -3.50
C GLY A 23 -4.27 9.13 -2.80
N LEU A 24 -5.43 9.31 -2.17
CA LEU A 24 -5.79 10.55 -1.47
C LEU A 24 -5.00 10.73 -0.17
N THR A 25 -4.74 9.63 0.56
CA THR A 25 -3.88 9.68 1.76
C THR A 25 -2.48 10.13 1.39
N TYR A 26 -1.93 9.60 0.30
CA TYR A 26 -0.62 10.00 -0.19
C TYR A 26 -0.58 11.47 -0.62
N ALA A 27 -1.54 11.92 -1.43
CA ALA A 27 -1.61 13.33 -1.82
C ALA A 27 -1.74 14.27 -0.62
N LEU A 28 -2.55 13.90 0.38
CA LEU A 28 -2.66 14.68 1.61
C LEU A 28 -1.31 14.79 2.33
N MET A 29 -0.58 13.67 2.47
CA MET A 29 0.76 13.68 3.06
C MET A 29 1.72 14.60 2.30
N GLU A 30 1.75 14.51 0.97
CA GLU A 30 2.59 15.38 0.13
C GLU A 30 2.21 16.86 0.23
N ILE A 31 0.91 17.17 0.23
CA ILE A 31 0.43 18.56 0.37
C ILE A 31 0.86 19.13 1.72
N LEU A 32 0.76 18.33 2.80
CA LEU A 32 1.18 18.78 4.14
C LEU A 32 2.70 18.99 4.24
N VAL A 33 3.51 18.17 3.57
CA VAL A 33 4.98 18.23 3.67
C VAL A 33 5.61 19.20 2.65
N ARG A 34 5.07 19.26 1.43
CA ARG A 34 5.68 19.96 0.28
C ARG A 34 4.79 21.06 -0.31
N GLY A 35 3.52 21.16 0.11
CA GLY A 35 2.57 22.13 -0.42
C GLY A 35 1.98 21.79 -1.79
N ARG A 36 2.34 20.64 -2.37
CA ARG A 36 1.83 20.16 -3.68
C ARG A 36 1.90 18.64 -3.78
N SER A 37 1.02 18.08 -4.60
CA SER A 37 1.06 16.67 -5.04
C SER A 37 0.71 16.62 -6.53
N ALA A 38 1.29 15.69 -7.27
CA ALA A 38 0.95 15.47 -8.68
C ALA A 38 -0.06 14.32 -8.81
N TYR A 39 -0.92 14.38 -9.83
CA TYR A 39 -1.96 13.37 -10.01
C TYR A 39 -1.37 11.98 -10.33
N GLU A 40 -0.19 11.93 -10.94
CA GLU A 40 0.57 10.70 -11.18
C GLU A 40 0.86 9.97 -9.87
N MET A 41 1.14 10.71 -8.79
CA MET A 41 1.44 10.11 -7.49
C MET A 41 0.19 9.57 -6.80
N VAL A 42 -0.95 10.25 -6.97
CA VAL A 42 -2.26 9.74 -6.51
C VAL A 42 -2.55 8.40 -7.17
N ILE A 43 -2.34 8.32 -8.49
CA ILE A 43 -2.56 7.10 -9.27
C ILE A 43 -1.57 6.02 -8.82
N LEU A 44 -0.28 6.34 -8.70
CA LEU A 44 0.76 5.41 -8.29
C LEU A 44 0.48 4.83 -6.89
N ALA A 45 0.17 5.67 -5.90
CA ALA A 45 -0.15 5.23 -4.55
C ALA A 45 -1.43 4.37 -4.53
N GLY A 46 -2.44 4.71 -5.34
CA GLY A 46 -3.62 3.89 -5.53
C GLY A 46 -3.30 2.51 -6.10
N ILE A 47 -2.42 2.44 -7.11
CA ILE A 47 -1.93 1.18 -7.69
C ILE A 47 -1.21 0.36 -6.62
N CYS A 48 -0.25 0.94 -5.89
CA CYS A 48 0.44 0.27 -4.79
C CYS A 48 -0.54 -0.32 -3.75
N GLY A 49 -1.56 0.47 -3.38
CA GLY A 49 -2.65 0.05 -2.50
C GLY A 49 -3.34 -1.24 -2.97
N VAL A 50 -3.72 -1.27 -4.25
CA VAL A 50 -4.48 -2.37 -4.85
C VAL A 50 -3.61 -3.58 -5.16
N ILE A 51 -2.36 -3.41 -5.57
CA ILE A 51 -1.55 -4.53 -6.08
C ILE A 51 -0.72 -5.22 -5.00
N CYS A 52 -0.22 -4.49 -4.00
CA CYS A 52 0.70 -5.06 -3.01
C CYS A 52 0.25 -4.83 -1.58
N LEU A 53 -0.21 -3.63 -1.19
CA LEU A 53 -0.45 -3.31 0.22
C LEU A 53 -1.68 -4.05 0.79
N ALA A 54 -2.84 -3.95 0.16
CA ALA A 54 -4.03 -4.65 0.61
C ALA A 54 -3.96 -6.18 0.37
N PRO A 55 -3.61 -6.68 -0.84
CA PRO A 55 -3.70 -8.11 -1.09
C PRO A 55 -2.51 -8.94 -0.58
N PHE A 56 -1.49 -8.37 0.08
CA PHE A 56 -0.26 -9.10 0.44
C PHE A 56 -0.54 -10.42 1.20
N ASN A 57 -1.41 -10.35 2.21
CA ASN A 57 -1.80 -11.50 3.04
C ASN A 57 -2.67 -12.53 2.29
N ASN A 58 -3.10 -12.20 1.07
CA ASN A 58 -3.88 -13.09 0.20
C ASN A 58 -2.97 -13.89 -0.72
N PHE A 59 -1.82 -13.32 -1.12
CA PHE A 59 -0.79 -14.03 -1.88
C PHE A 59 0.11 -14.89 -1.02
N THR A 60 0.32 -14.50 0.25
CA THR A 60 1.19 -15.23 1.18
C THR A 60 0.38 -15.94 2.26
N SER A 61 0.17 -15.31 3.43
CA SER A 61 -0.65 -15.76 4.55
C SER A 61 -0.49 -14.76 5.71
N TYR A 62 -1.43 -14.70 6.64
CA TYR A 62 -1.20 -14.04 7.95
C TYR A 62 -0.09 -14.70 8.79
N ASN A 63 0.40 -15.87 8.40
CA ASN A 63 1.57 -16.50 9.01
C ASN A 63 2.90 -15.89 8.55
N THR A 64 2.91 -15.15 7.44
CA THR A 64 4.12 -14.49 6.94
C THR A 64 4.61 -13.44 7.94
N ASP A 65 5.91 -13.40 8.17
CA ASP A 65 6.53 -12.43 9.09
C ASP A 65 6.26 -10.99 8.63
N PHE A 66 5.78 -10.16 9.54
CA PHE A 66 5.33 -8.80 9.24
C PHE A 66 6.44 -7.87 8.78
N LEU A 67 7.68 -8.08 9.24
CA LEU A 67 8.82 -7.33 8.73
C LEU A 67 9.09 -7.68 7.27
N PHE A 68 9.00 -8.97 6.94
CA PHE A 68 9.12 -9.42 5.55
C PHE A 68 7.99 -8.87 4.67
N GLN A 69 6.75 -8.83 5.18
CA GLN A 69 5.63 -8.19 4.46
C GLN A 69 5.93 -6.71 4.17
N SER A 70 6.33 -5.96 5.20
CA SER A 70 6.59 -4.52 5.11
C SER A 70 7.75 -4.20 4.15
N ILE A 71 8.85 -4.96 4.23
CA ILE A 71 10.01 -4.80 3.34
C ILE A 71 9.64 -5.15 1.90
N SER A 72 8.87 -6.23 1.68
CA SER A 72 8.45 -6.63 0.34
C SER A 72 7.53 -5.58 -0.29
N CYS A 73 6.54 -5.10 0.46
CA CYS A 73 5.66 -4.02 0.00
C CYS A 73 6.42 -2.72 -0.28
N GLY A 74 7.29 -2.27 0.63
CA GLY A 74 8.11 -1.07 0.43
C GLY A 74 9.02 -1.18 -0.80
N THR A 75 9.58 -2.36 -1.05
CA THR A 75 10.38 -2.65 -2.25
C THR A 75 9.54 -2.60 -3.52
N ILE A 76 8.34 -3.20 -3.52
CA ILE A 76 7.42 -3.13 -4.67
C ILE A 76 6.99 -1.67 -4.93
N CYS A 77 6.66 -0.91 -3.89
CA CYS A 77 6.32 0.51 -4.02
C CYS A 77 7.48 1.30 -4.64
N THR A 78 8.71 1.08 -4.18
CA THR A 78 9.90 1.75 -4.73
C THR A 78 10.15 1.35 -6.17
N PHE A 79 9.92 0.08 -6.53
CA PHE A 79 10.06 -0.36 -7.91
C PHE A 79 9.00 0.27 -8.83
N LEU A 80 7.75 0.41 -8.37
CA LEU A 80 6.72 1.12 -9.11
C LEU A 80 6.99 2.62 -9.19
N GLU A 81 7.54 3.22 -8.13
CA GLU A 81 8.02 4.61 -8.13
C GLU A 81 9.09 4.79 -9.21
N TRP A 82 10.06 3.88 -9.31
CA TRP A 82 11.06 3.90 -10.38
C TRP A 82 10.42 3.80 -11.78
N ILE A 83 9.49 2.87 -11.99
CA ILE A 83 8.76 2.75 -13.27
C ILE A 83 8.04 4.06 -13.59
N CYS A 84 7.28 4.60 -12.64
CA CYS A 84 6.59 5.88 -12.80
C CYS A 84 7.58 7.00 -13.14
N GLY A 85 8.73 7.01 -12.46
CA GLY A 85 9.79 7.96 -12.67
C GLY A 85 10.34 7.95 -14.10
N VAL A 86 10.66 6.75 -14.59
CA VAL A 86 11.17 6.54 -15.95
C VAL A 86 10.15 6.93 -17.01
N PHE A 87 8.84 6.73 -16.80
CA PHE A 87 7.84 7.06 -17.82
C PHE A 87 7.30 8.49 -17.74
N PHE A 88 7.13 9.04 -16.54
CA PHE A 88 6.37 10.27 -16.28
C PHE A 88 7.17 11.38 -15.59
N ASN A 89 8.34 11.09 -14.98
CA ASN A 89 9.13 12.06 -14.21
C ASN A 89 10.57 12.25 -14.74
N LYS A 90 10.79 12.06 -16.05
CA LYS A 90 12.14 12.19 -16.66
C LYS A 90 12.78 13.58 -16.48
N ASN A 91 11.97 14.61 -16.28
CA ASN A 91 12.40 15.99 -16.07
C ASN A 91 12.43 16.40 -14.59
N HIS A 92 12.22 15.46 -13.68
CA HIS A 92 12.28 15.64 -12.23
C HIS A 92 11.29 16.69 -11.66
N GLN A 93 10.22 17.00 -12.38
CA GLN A 93 9.23 17.99 -11.93
C GLN A 93 8.31 17.43 -10.82
N ILE A 94 8.00 16.14 -10.87
CA ILE A 94 7.14 15.47 -9.88
C ILE A 94 7.92 15.28 -8.59
N TRP A 95 9.12 14.69 -8.66
CA TRP A 95 10.10 14.62 -7.57
C TRP A 95 11.52 14.60 -8.14
N ASP A 96 12.51 14.94 -7.30
CA ASP A 96 13.91 14.92 -7.69
C ASP A 96 14.77 14.40 -6.53
N TYR A 97 15.37 13.22 -6.71
CA TYR A 97 16.32 12.68 -5.76
C TYR A 97 17.78 12.77 -6.26
N SER A 98 18.04 13.35 -7.43
CA SER A 98 19.36 13.35 -8.09
C SER A 98 20.47 13.98 -7.24
N THR A 99 20.12 14.93 -6.38
CA THR A 99 21.06 15.65 -5.49
C THR A 99 21.27 14.97 -4.14
N LEU A 100 20.50 13.93 -3.83
CA LEU A 100 20.54 13.24 -2.53
C LEU A 100 21.57 12.09 -2.54
N PRO A 101 22.26 11.84 -1.42
CA PRO A 101 23.13 10.69 -1.30
C PRO A 101 22.32 9.38 -1.34
N LEU A 102 22.92 8.32 -1.90
CA LEU A 102 22.30 7.00 -2.06
C LEU A 102 21.06 6.98 -2.96
N SER A 103 21.00 7.90 -3.93
CA SER A 103 20.05 7.85 -5.04
C SER A 103 20.57 6.97 -6.19
N THR A 104 19.67 6.46 -7.02
CA THR A 104 20.04 5.84 -8.30
C THR A 104 20.63 6.88 -9.25
N PRO A 105 21.43 6.46 -10.26
CA PRO A 105 22.03 7.39 -11.22
C PRO A 105 21.03 8.25 -12.00
N ASP A 106 19.81 7.74 -12.18
CA ASP A 106 18.70 8.46 -12.84
C ASP A 106 17.86 9.32 -11.88
N GLY A 107 18.22 9.37 -10.58
CA GLY A 107 17.59 10.21 -9.56
C GLY A 107 16.12 9.90 -9.27
N GLN A 108 15.60 8.74 -9.71
CA GLN A 108 14.18 8.40 -9.57
C GLN A 108 13.84 7.69 -8.26
N ILE A 109 14.77 6.94 -7.68
CA ILE A 109 14.59 6.31 -6.36
C ILE A 109 15.81 6.57 -5.46
N ASN A 110 15.58 6.49 -4.16
CA ASN A 110 16.61 6.75 -3.16
C ASN A 110 16.46 5.78 -1.99
N PHE A 111 17.59 5.34 -1.44
CA PHE A 111 17.63 4.35 -0.36
C PHE A 111 16.89 4.78 0.91
N PHE A 112 17.00 6.06 1.31
CA PHE A 112 16.29 6.56 2.49
C PHE A 112 14.78 6.62 2.27
N PHE A 113 14.34 6.93 1.05
CA PHE A 113 12.93 6.86 0.68
C PHE A 113 12.42 5.41 0.62
N TRP A 114 13.23 4.45 0.19
CA TRP A 114 12.88 3.02 0.31
C TRP A 114 12.64 2.59 1.76
N ILE A 115 13.46 3.05 2.71
CA ILE A 115 13.22 2.81 4.15
C ILE A 115 11.89 3.44 4.56
N LEU A 116 11.61 4.68 4.13
CA LEU A 116 10.35 5.36 4.41
C LEU A 116 9.16 4.58 3.83
N TRP A 117 9.27 4.04 2.62
CA TRP A 117 8.22 3.19 2.03
C TRP A 117 8.01 1.89 2.80
N CYS A 118 9.05 1.27 3.34
CA CYS A 118 8.93 0.11 4.23
C CYS A 118 8.17 0.47 5.52
N VAL A 119 8.48 1.64 6.11
CA VAL A 119 7.79 2.14 7.31
C VAL A 119 6.33 2.44 6.99
N LEU A 120 6.04 3.14 5.89
CA LEU A 120 4.68 3.45 5.47
C LEU A 120 3.88 2.19 5.14
N ALA A 121 4.50 1.18 4.52
CA ALA A 121 3.87 -0.11 4.30
C ALA A 121 3.49 -0.79 5.63
N SER A 122 4.37 -0.73 6.65
CA SER A 122 4.07 -1.29 7.97
C SER A 122 2.88 -0.60 8.68
N LEU A 123 2.59 0.65 8.34
CA LEU A 123 1.39 1.35 8.83
C LEU A 123 0.17 1.06 7.97
N ALA A 124 0.34 1.05 6.64
CA ALA A 124 -0.73 0.87 5.69
C ALA A 124 -1.34 -0.53 5.73
N ILE A 125 -0.53 -1.59 5.85
CA ILE A 125 -1.02 -2.98 5.83
C ILE A 125 -2.09 -3.22 6.91
N PRO A 126 -1.86 -2.92 8.21
CA PRO A 126 -2.91 -3.06 9.23
C PRO A 126 -4.15 -2.21 8.98
N ILE A 127 -3.99 -1.00 8.46
CA ILE A 127 -5.12 -0.11 8.15
C ILE A 127 -5.96 -0.69 7.02
N LEU A 128 -5.33 -1.20 5.95
CA LEU A 128 -6.02 -1.77 4.81
C LEU A 128 -6.67 -3.11 5.16
N ASP A 129 -5.99 -3.98 5.90
CA ASP A 129 -6.58 -5.21 6.44
C ASP A 129 -7.82 -4.89 7.32
N TYR A 130 -7.77 -3.82 8.11
CA TYR A 130 -8.93 -3.35 8.89
C TYR A 130 -10.08 -2.92 7.99
N ILE A 131 -9.82 -2.12 6.96
CA ILE A 131 -10.83 -1.69 5.98
C ILE A 131 -11.44 -2.91 5.27
N GLU A 132 -10.61 -3.84 4.80
CA GLU A 132 -11.08 -5.05 4.13
C GLU A 132 -11.93 -5.95 5.05
N TYR A 133 -11.47 -6.16 6.29
CA TYR A 133 -12.15 -7.01 7.27
C TYR A 133 -13.48 -6.39 7.73
N HIS A 134 -13.49 -5.11 8.09
CA HIS A 134 -14.68 -4.46 8.68
C HIS A 134 -15.66 -3.90 7.64
N CYS A 135 -15.18 -3.30 6.54
CA CYS A 135 -16.05 -2.63 5.57
C CYS A 135 -16.47 -3.57 4.42
N PHE A 136 -15.68 -4.60 4.10
CA PHE A 136 -15.89 -5.43 2.91
C PHE A 136 -16.12 -6.91 3.18
N ASP A 137 -16.27 -7.32 4.45
CA ASP A 137 -16.42 -8.71 4.88
C ASP A 137 -15.35 -9.63 4.28
N TYR A 138 -14.12 -9.14 4.15
CA TYR A 138 -13.04 -9.95 3.63
C TYR A 138 -12.54 -10.91 4.70
N LYS A 139 -12.62 -12.22 4.44
CA LYS A 139 -12.28 -13.31 5.38
C LYS A 139 -12.91 -13.09 6.79
N PRO A 140 -14.25 -13.03 6.90
CA PRO A 140 -14.92 -12.58 8.13
C PRO A 140 -14.66 -13.48 9.35
N GLU A 141 -14.36 -14.76 9.11
CA GLU A 141 -14.06 -15.75 10.15
C GLU A 141 -12.59 -15.70 10.64
N THR A 142 -11.72 -14.93 9.97
CA THR A 142 -10.30 -14.85 10.29
C THR A 142 -9.90 -13.39 10.51
N PRO A 143 -9.98 -12.89 11.75
CA PRO A 143 -9.49 -11.56 12.09
C PRO A 143 -8.01 -11.44 11.72
N PRO A 144 -7.57 -10.35 11.05
CA PRO A 144 -6.17 -10.15 10.69
C PRO A 144 -5.24 -10.23 11.92
N TYR A 145 -4.09 -10.86 11.75
CA TYR A 145 -3.06 -10.95 12.77
C TYR A 145 -1.67 -10.92 12.15
N TYR A 146 -0.69 -10.45 12.92
CA TYR A 146 0.68 -10.26 12.45
C TYR A 146 1.67 -10.96 13.36
N LYS A 147 2.66 -11.61 12.75
CA LYS A 147 3.76 -12.29 13.44
C LYS A 147 5.07 -11.53 13.23
N ILE A 148 5.88 -11.42 14.27
CA ILE A 148 7.27 -10.98 14.18
C ILE A 148 8.12 -12.04 14.87
N PHE A 149 9.13 -12.55 14.16
CA PHE A 149 9.98 -13.67 14.58
C PHE A 149 9.17 -14.87 15.07
N GLY A 150 8.11 -15.20 14.33
CA GLY A 150 7.21 -16.33 14.61
C GLY A 150 6.19 -16.10 15.73
N LYS A 151 6.28 -15.01 16.49
CA LYS A 151 5.35 -14.69 17.58
C LYS A 151 4.26 -13.73 17.11
N VAL A 152 2.99 -14.02 17.45
CA VAL A 152 1.89 -13.09 17.16
C VAL A 152 2.05 -11.87 18.04
N VAL A 153 2.27 -10.70 17.42
CA VAL A 153 2.45 -9.42 18.13
C VAL A 153 1.17 -8.61 18.18
N PHE A 154 0.29 -8.81 17.20
CA PHE A 154 -0.98 -8.10 17.11
C PHE A 154 -2.03 -8.98 16.44
N ARG A 155 -3.27 -8.88 16.90
CA ARG A 155 -4.45 -9.51 16.32
C ARG A 155 -5.65 -8.58 16.48
N MET A 156 -6.36 -8.36 15.37
CA MET A 156 -7.60 -7.61 15.39
C MET A 156 -8.68 -8.35 16.18
N LYS A 157 -9.55 -7.60 16.86
CA LYS A 157 -10.68 -8.20 17.57
C LYS A 157 -11.64 -8.82 16.55
N PRO A 158 -12.22 -9.99 16.84
CA PRO A 158 -13.27 -10.54 16.00
C PRO A 158 -14.43 -9.56 15.94
N ARG A 159 -15.01 -9.42 14.75
CA ARG A 159 -16.26 -8.69 14.59
C ARG A 159 -17.37 -9.39 15.39
N LYS A 160 -18.13 -8.63 16.17
CA LYS A 160 -19.37 -9.14 16.78
C LYS A 160 -20.34 -9.48 15.66
N LYS A 161 -20.81 -10.73 15.59
CA LYS A 161 -21.94 -11.10 14.73
C LYS A 161 -23.19 -10.49 15.38
N GLU A 162 -23.68 -9.39 14.81
CA GLU A 162 -25.03 -8.85 15.09
C GLU A 162 -26.08 -9.68 14.35
#